data_AF-A0A357AVL4-F1
#
_entry.id   AF-A0A357AVL4-F1
#
_cell.length_a   1.000
_cell.length_b   1.000
_cell.length_c   1.000
_cell.angle_alpha   90.00
_cell.angle_beta   90.00
_cell.angle_gamma   90.00
#
_symmetry.space_group_name_H-M   'P 1'
#
loop_
_entity.id
_entity.type
_entity.pdbx_description
1 polymer ?
#
loop_
_entity_poly.entity_id
_entity_poly.type
_entity_poly.pdbx_seq_one_letter_code
_entity_poly.pdbx_strand_id
1 'polypeptide(L)'
;MTASRADLVAALRRDLPAEHSLHLDLGSCSLECRTSESSLRDELARYFSSFTVAPGPADIRITVHEGAAPDWGLSYVEKAPDPGKTRIKEEYLDIEGGRVVRKRLTGMVFVFGQGENACVGPCAANANQVVNFINNRHIEFLLNQGCLLGHASGVARDGAGLCLAGFSGMGKSTLALHLMSRGLSFVSNDRMLVER
;
A
#
# COMPACT_ATOMS: atom_id res chain seq x y z
N MET A 1 -2.57 6.36 -28.37
CA MET A 1 -3.10 7.14 -27.22
C MET A 1 -2.44 6.61 -25.97
N THR A 2 -1.88 7.47 -25.14
CA THR A 2 -1.37 7.08 -23.82
C THR A 2 -2.59 6.90 -22.91
N ALA A 3 -2.70 5.79 -22.19
CA ALA A 3 -3.80 5.61 -21.25
C ALA A 3 -3.73 6.66 -20.12
N SER A 4 -4.88 7.07 -19.61
CA SER A 4 -4.99 7.96 -18.44
C SER A 4 -5.39 7.18 -17.21
N ARG A 5 -4.78 7.51 -16.07
CA ARG A 5 -5.10 6.92 -14.77
C ARG A 5 -6.59 7.13 -14.43
N ALA A 6 -7.11 8.33 -14.69
CA ALA A 6 -8.49 8.67 -14.40
C ALA A 6 -9.46 7.78 -15.19
N ASP A 7 -9.19 7.54 -16.47
CA ASP A 7 -10.03 6.71 -17.34
C ASP A 7 -10.03 5.24 -16.89
N LEU A 8 -8.85 4.70 -16.56
CA LEU A 8 -8.74 3.31 -16.09
C LEU A 8 -9.47 3.11 -14.75
N VAL A 9 -9.29 4.03 -13.80
CA VAL A 9 -9.95 3.98 -12.49
C VAL A 9 -11.47 4.16 -12.64
N ALA A 10 -11.92 5.08 -13.49
CA ALA A 10 -13.35 5.28 -13.77
C ALA A 10 -13.98 4.04 -14.42
N ALA A 11 -13.29 3.40 -15.37
CA ALA A 11 -13.74 2.15 -15.98
C ALA A 11 -13.90 1.03 -14.94
N LEU A 12 -12.89 0.82 -14.08
CA LEU A 12 -12.97 -0.18 -13.02
C LEU A 12 -14.15 0.08 -12.07
N ARG A 13 -14.35 1.32 -11.64
CA ARG A 13 -15.45 1.67 -10.72
C ARG A 13 -16.83 1.50 -11.34
N ARG A 14 -16.96 1.69 -12.65
CA ARG A 14 -18.21 1.48 -13.39
C ARG A 14 -18.51 0.00 -13.58
N ASP A 15 -17.50 -0.77 -13.99
CA ASP A 15 -17.68 -2.16 -14.43
C ASP A 15 -17.65 -3.15 -13.24
N LEU A 16 -16.97 -2.79 -12.15
CA LEU A 16 -16.87 -3.56 -10.91
C LEU A 16 -17.13 -2.65 -9.69
N PRO A 17 -18.38 -2.34 -9.34
CA PRO A 17 -18.69 -1.42 -8.25
C PRO A 17 -18.11 -1.88 -6.89
N ALA A 18 -17.51 -0.94 -6.16
CA ALA A 18 -16.95 -1.18 -4.82
C ALA A 18 -17.87 -0.54 -3.76
N GLU A 19 -18.73 -1.36 -3.16
CA GLU A 19 -19.84 -0.91 -2.32
C GLU A 19 -19.53 -0.91 -0.81
N HIS A 20 -18.56 -1.73 -0.38
CA HIS A 20 -18.24 -1.87 1.04
C HIS A 20 -17.08 -0.95 1.41
N SER A 21 -17.34 0.05 2.26
CA SER A 21 -16.32 1.01 2.69
C SER A 21 -15.68 0.65 4.03
N LEU A 22 -14.43 1.10 4.18
CA LEU A 22 -13.63 1.12 5.38
C LEU A 22 -12.95 2.49 5.45
N HIS A 23 -13.09 3.17 6.59
CA HIS A 23 -12.46 4.46 6.83
C HIS A 23 -11.38 4.31 7.90
N LEU A 24 -10.21 4.86 7.61
CA LEU A 24 -9.03 4.77 8.45
C LEU A 24 -8.54 6.17 8.80
N ASP A 25 -8.19 6.35 10.07
CA ASP A 25 -7.37 7.46 10.55
C ASP A 25 -5.94 6.94 10.76
N LEU A 26 -5.01 7.41 9.93
CA LEU A 26 -3.60 7.05 9.99
C LEU A 26 -2.75 8.19 10.57
N GLY A 27 -3.34 9.06 11.39
CA GLY A 27 -2.72 10.21 12.02
C GLY A 27 -3.00 11.48 11.23
N SER A 28 -2.01 12.01 10.51
CA SER A 28 -2.18 13.18 9.64
C SER A 28 -2.86 12.86 8.29
N CYS A 29 -3.30 11.61 8.09
CA CYS A 29 -3.84 11.11 6.84
C CYS A 29 -5.15 10.36 7.09
N SER A 30 -6.25 10.87 6.53
CA SER A 30 -7.53 10.15 6.44
C SER A 30 -7.60 9.33 5.15
N LEU A 31 -8.06 8.09 5.23
CA LEU A 31 -8.12 7.19 4.07
C LEU A 31 -9.48 6.48 3.98
N GLU A 32 -10.06 6.47 2.79
CA GLU A 32 -11.21 5.64 2.44
C GLU A 32 -10.76 4.50 1.53
N CYS A 33 -11.03 3.27 1.94
CA CYS A 33 -10.89 2.08 1.11
C CYS A 33 -12.29 1.50 0.86
N ARG A 34 -12.66 1.35 -0.41
CA ARG A 34 -13.89 0.67 -0.83
C ARG A 34 -13.55 -0.62 -1.54
N THR A 35 -14.30 -1.69 -1.28
CA THR A 35 -14.13 -2.96 -1.97
C THR A 35 -15.45 -3.53 -2.47
N SER A 36 -15.40 -4.30 -3.55
CA SER A 36 -16.53 -5.09 -4.05
C SER A 36 -16.88 -6.28 -3.16
N GLU A 37 -15.97 -6.73 -2.29
CA GLU A 37 -16.15 -7.93 -1.46
C GLU A 37 -16.28 -7.59 0.03
N SER A 38 -17.41 -7.95 0.64
CA SER A 38 -17.66 -7.68 2.07
C SER A 38 -16.67 -8.44 2.96
N SER A 39 -16.28 -9.66 2.57
CA SER A 39 -15.33 -10.51 3.29
C SER A 39 -13.93 -9.86 3.35
N LEU A 40 -13.48 -9.26 2.25
CA LEU A 40 -12.24 -8.52 2.19
C LEU A 40 -12.32 -7.24 3.03
N ARG A 41 -13.46 -6.54 3.02
CA ARG A 41 -13.69 -5.38 3.91
C ARG A 41 -13.54 -5.77 5.38
N ASP A 42 -14.12 -6.90 5.79
CA ASP A 42 -14.02 -7.42 7.17
C ASP A 42 -12.58 -7.83 7.52
N GLU A 43 -11.81 -8.40 6.59
CA GLU A 43 -10.41 -8.71 6.79
C GLU A 43 -9.55 -7.46 6.95
N LEU A 44 -9.74 -6.46 6.10
CA LEU A 44 -9.04 -5.18 6.19
C LEU A 44 -9.40 -4.46 7.50
N ALA A 45 -10.67 -4.47 7.91
CA ALA A 45 -11.10 -3.89 9.18
C ALA A 45 -10.46 -4.59 10.39
N ARG A 46 -10.30 -5.92 10.34
CA ARG A 46 -9.58 -6.67 11.39
C ARG A 46 -8.09 -6.33 11.39
N TYR A 47 -7.46 -6.21 10.22
CA TYR A 47 -6.04 -5.87 10.12
C TYR A 47 -5.75 -4.45 10.62
N PHE A 48 -6.59 -3.48 10.25
CA PHE A 48 -6.47 -2.07 10.62
C PHE A 48 -7.36 -1.68 11.82
N SER A 49 -7.66 -2.62 12.72
CA SER A 49 -8.65 -2.42 13.79
C SER A 49 -8.35 -1.21 14.66
N SER A 50 -7.07 -0.94 14.95
CA SER A 50 -6.63 0.19 15.77
C SER A 50 -6.73 1.55 15.07
N PHE A 51 -6.99 1.57 13.76
CA PHE A 51 -7.06 2.78 12.93
C PHE A 51 -8.44 2.99 12.32
N THR A 52 -9.39 2.09 12.56
CA THR A 52 -10.73 2.16 11.97
C THR A 52 -11.55 3.26 12.65
N VAL A 53 -12.16 4.12 11.84
CA VAL A 53 -12.99 5.25 12.30
C VAL A 53 -14.34 5.28 11.60
N ALA A 54 -15.25 6.13 12.09
CA ALA A 54 -16.53 6.37 11.43
C ALA A 54 -16.34 7.02 10.04
N PRO A 55 -17.32 6.87 9.12
CA PRO A 55 -17.25 7.51 7.81
C PRO A 55 -17.05 9.02 7.86
N GLY A 56 -16.25 9.54 6.93
CA GLY A 56 -15.93 10.96 6.83
C GLY A 56 -15.13 11.30 5.57
N PRO A 57 -14.69 12.57 5.42
CA PRO A 57 -13.76 12.98 4.38
C PRO A 57 -12.48 12.13 4.39
N ALA A 58 -11.86 11.97 3.23
CA ALA A 58 -10.64 11.20 3.05
C ALA A 58 -9.66 11.93 2.14
N ASP A 59 -8.40 12.01 2.58
CA ASP A 59 -7.27 12.53 1.80
C ASP A 59 -6.88 11.55 0.68
N ILE A 60 -6.96 10.25 0.98
CA ILE A 60 -6.65 9.16 0.04
C ILE A 60 -7.91 8.33 -0.20
N ARG A 61 -8.22 8.09 -1.47
CA ARG A 61 -9.27 7.14 -1.87
C ARG A 61 -8.68 5.95 -2.61
N ILE A 62 -9.10 4.76 -2.21
CA ILE A 62 -8.71 3.48 -2.80
C ILE A 62 -9.98 2.69 -3.12
N THR A 63 -10.07 2.15 -4.34
CA THR A 63 -11.10 1.16 -4.71
C THR A 63 -10.46 -0.20 -5.03
N VAL A 64 -11.03 -1.27 -4.49
CA VAL A 64 -10.50 -2.65 -4.56
C VAL A 64 -11.54 -3.54 -5.23
N HIS A 65 -11.23 -4.02 -6.42
CA HIS A 65 -12.16 -4.69 -7.30
C HIS A 65 -11.80 -6.17 -7.40
N GLU A 66 -12.61 -7.04 -6.81
CA GLU A 66 -12.48 -8.49 -6.98
C GLU A 66 -12.90 -8.88 -8.41
N GLY A 67 -12.08 -9.70 -9.05
CA GLY A 67 -12.39 -10.24 -10.38
C GLY A 67 -11.16 -10.35 -11.27
N ALA A 68 -11.40 -10.70 -12.54
CA ALA A 68 -10.35 -10.71 -13.54
C ALA A 68 -9.92 -9.27 -13.85
N ALA A 69 -8.61 -9.01 -13.85
CA ALA A 69 -8.09 -7.73 -14.32
C ALA A 69 -8.46 -7.54 -15.81
N PRO A 70 -9.03 -6.39 -16.21
CA PRO A 70 -9.35 -6.14 -17.61
C PRO A 70 -8.09 -6.16 -18.48
N ASP A 71 -8.23 -6.65 -19.71
CA ASP A 71 -7.20 -6.45 -20.72
C ASP A 71 -7.36 -5.04 -21.32
N TRP A 72 -6.50 -4.12 -20.88
CA TRP A 72 -6.49 -2.75 -21.39
C TRP A 72 -5.68 -2.60 -22.70
N GLY A 73 -5.14 -3.68 -23.25
CA GLY A 73 -4.30 -3.64 -24.46
C GLY A 73 -3.01 -2.84 -24.26
N LEU A 74 -2.52 -2.76 -23.02
CA LEU A 74 -1.34 -1.97 -22.65
C LEU A 74 -0.06 -2.80 -22.74
N SER A 75 1.00 -2.18 -23.25
CA SER A 75 2.34 -2.77 -23.27
C SER A 75 3.10 -2.40 -22.00
N TYR A 76 3.38 -3.39 -21.16
CA TYR A 76 4.10 -3.20 -19.90
C TYR A 76 5.61 -3.37 -20.05
N VAL A 77 6.37 -2.67 -19.20
CA VAL A 77 7.80 -2.85 -19.02
C VAL A 77 8.02 -3.87 -17.90
N GLU A 78 8.74 -4.94 -18.20
CA GLU A 78 9.12 -5.94 -17.20
C GLU A 78 10.17 -5.36 -16.25
N LYS A 79 9.95 -5.53 -14.93
CA LYS A 79 10.96 -5.15 -13.95
C LYS A 79 11.96 -6.29 -13.78
N ALA A 80 13.23 -5.98 -14.02
CA ALA A 80 14.32 -6.93 -13.82
C ALA A 80 14.27 -7.51 -12.38
N PRO A 81 14.45 -8.83 -12.21
CA PRO A 81 14.49 -9.43 -10.89
C PRO A 81 15.64 -8.88 -10.04
N ASP A 82 15.49 -8.94 -8.71
CA ASP A 82 16.61 -8.66 -7.80
C ASP A 82 17.80 -9.60 -8.10
N PRO A 83 19.06 -9.16 -7.84
CA PRO A 83 20.23 -10.01 -8.01
C PRO A 83 20.07 -11.39 -7.36
N GLY A 84 20.30 -12.45 -8.13
CA GLY A 84 20.14 -13.85 -7.70
C GLY A 84 18.73 -14.44 -7.87
N LYS A 85 17.76 -13.68 -8.41
CA LYS A 85 16.42 -14.18 -8.75
C LYS A 85 16.22 -14.20 -10.27
N THR A 86 15.51 -15.20 -10.78
CA THR A 86 15.26 -15.36 -12.23
C THR A 86 13.82 -15.03 -12.63
N ARG A 87 12.87 -15.11 -11.70
CA ARG A 87 11.44 -14.84 -11.99
C ARG A 87 11.14 -13.35 -11.96
N ILE A 88 10.57 -12.86 -13.04
CA ILE A 88 9.97 -11.52 -13.15
C ILE A 88 8.68 -11.51 -12.35
N LYS A 89 8.67 -10.75 -11.25
CA LYS A 89 7.54 -10.71 -10.31
C LYS A 89 6.49 -9.69 -10.70
N GLU A 90 6.92 -8.63 -11.38
CA GLU A 90 6.08 -7.48 -11.68
C GLU A 90 6.50 -6.80 -12.98
N GLU A 91 5.51 -6.20 -13.62
CA GLU A 91 5.64 -5.36 -14.79
C GLU A 91 4.87 -4.06 -14.54
N TYR A 92 5.28 -2.97 -15.16
CA TYR A 92 4.68 -1.65 -14.92
C TYR A 92 4.59 -0.82 -16.20
N LEU A 93 3.72 0.18 -16.16
CA LEU A 93 3.59 1.16 -17.22
C LEU A 93 3.33 2.52 -16.58
N ASP A 94 4.17 3.50 -16.91
CA ASP A 94 3.88 4.89 -16.62
C ASP A 94 2.81 5.40 -17.60
N ILE A 95 1.78 6.03 -17.04
CA ILE A 95 0.60 6.51 -17.76
C ILE A 95 0.35 7.98 -17.42
N GLU A 96 -0.56 8.62 -18.13
CA GLU A 96 -0.91 9.99 -17.79
C GLU A 96 -1.52 10.04 -16.39
N GLY A 97 -0.92 10.87 -15.53
CA GLY A 97 -1.36 11.09 -14.15
C GLY A 97 -1.04 9.97 -13.17
N GLY A 98 -0.28 8.92 -13.54
CA GLY A 98 0.03 7.85 -12.60
C GLY A 98 0.82 6.68 -13.18
N ARG A 99 0.70 5.53 -12.52
CA ARG A 99 1.35 4.27 -12.92
C ARG A 99 0.40 3.10 -12.77
N VAL A 100 0.53 2.14 -13.69
CA VAL A 100 -0.02 0.80 -13.57
C VAL A 100 1.09 -0.18 -13.17
N VAL A 101 0.83 -1.05 -12.21
CA VAL A 101 1.71 -2.17 -11.85
C VAL A 101 0.91 -3.46 -11.87
N ARG A 102 1.41 -4.46 -12.60
CA ARG A 102 0.82 -5.80 -12.66
C ARG A 102 1.74 -6.83 -12.02
N LYS A 103 1.21 -7.60 -11.09
CA LYS A 103 1.88 -8.70 -10.38
C LYS A 103 1.62 -9.99 -11.14
N ARG A 104 2.60 -10.45 -11.92
CA ARG A 104 2.42 -11.59 -12.84
C ARG A 104 2.08 -12.89 -12.13
N LEU A 105 2.60 -13.07 -10.91
CA LEU A 105 2.40 -14.31 -10.16
C LEU A 105 0.99 -14.44 -9.58
N THR A 106 0.32 -13.33 -9.31
CA THR A 106 -0.97 -13.33 -8.62
C THR A 106 -2.10 -12.74 -9.47
N GLY A 107 -1.78 -12.14 -10.62
CA GLY A 107 -2.77 -11.47 -11.47
C GLY A 107 -3.26 -10.13 -10.92
N MET A 108 -2.75 -9.66 -9.78
CA MET A 108 -3.13 -8.38 -9.18
C MET A 108 -2.63 -7.21 -10.04
N VAL A 109 -3.49 -6.24 -10.29
CA VAL A 109 -3.18 -5.01 -11.01
C VAL A 109 -3.48 -3.81 -10.13
N PHE A 110 -2.56 -2.85 -10.08
CA PHE A 110 -2.64 -1.64 -9.27
C PHE A 110 -2.54 -0.44 -10.18
N VAL A 111 -3.44 0.53 -10.03
CA VAL A 111 -3.44 1.82 -10.72
C VAL A 111 -3.42 2.90 -9.65
N PHE A 112 -2.44 3.81 -9.68
CA PHE A 112 -2.28 4.80 -8.63
C PHE A 112 -1.58 6.07 -9.11
N GLY A 113 -1.77 7.14 -8.34
CA GLY A 113 -1.22 8.47 -8.59
C GLY A 113 -2.28 9.55 -8.38
N GLN A 114 -1.85 10.79 -8.12
CA GLN A 114 -2.72 11.99 -8.09
C GLN A 114 -4.03 11.80 -7.27
N GLY A 115 -3.95 11.14 -6.10
CA GLY A 115 -5.06 11.05 -5.15
C GLY A 115 -6.16 10.02 -5.45
N GLU A 116 -6.18 9.38 -6.63
CA GLU A 116 -7.09 8.24 -6.88
C GLU A 116 -6.32 6.98 -7.23
N ASN A 117 -6.76 5.90 -6.58
CA ASN A 117 -6.05 4.64 -6.57
C ASN A 117 -7.06 3.52 -6.70
N ALA A 118 -6.72 2.50 -7.47
CA ALA A 118 -7.51 1.30 -7.60
C ALA A 118 -6.61 0.06 -7.68
N CYS A 119 -7.12 -1.07 -7.24
CA CYS A 119 -6.55 -2.36 -7.62
C CYS A 119 -7.65 -3.33 -8.04
N VAL A 120 -7.31 -4.24 -8.94
CA VAL A 120 -8.20 -5.27 -9.48
C VAL A 120 -7.47 -6.59 -9.61
N GLY A 121 -8.18 -7.69 -9.39
CA GLY A 121 -7.60 -9.04 -9.43
C GLY A 121 -8.25 -9.96 -8.40
N PRO A 122 -7.61 -11.11 -8.09
CA PRO A 122 -8.02 -11.98 -7.00
C PRO A 122 -7.63 -11.36 -5.65
N CYS A 123 -8.26 -10.23 -5.30
CA CYS A 123 -7.93 -9.37 -4.17
C CYS A 123 -8.14 -10.10 -2.84
N ALA A 124 -9.23 -10.85 -2.68
CA ALA A 124 -9.53 -11.63 -1.49
C ALA A 124 -8.46 -12.71 -1.23
N ALA A 125 -8.03 -13.41 -2.29
CA ALA A 125 -6.95 -14.39 -2.20
C ALA A 125 -5.56 -13.76 -1.96
N ASN A 126 -5.45 -12.44 -2.11
CA ASN A 126 -4.21 -11.67 -2.00
C ASN A 126 -4.37 -10.43 -1.10
N ALA A 127 -5.14 -10.55 -0.01
CA ALA A 127 -5.46 -9.44 0.89
C ALA A 127 -4.22 -8.73 1.44
N ASN A 128 -3.14 -9.47 1.68
CA ASN A 128 -1.84 -8.91 2.07
C ASN A 128 -1.27 -7.91 1.04
N GLN A 129 -1.54 -8.08 -0.25
CA GLN A 129 -1.13 -7.12 -1.27
C GLN A 129 -1.99 -5.86 -1.26
N VAL A 130 -3.28 -5.98 -0.92
CA VAL A 130 -4.19 -4.84 -0.72
C VAL A 130 -3.76 -4.03 0.51
N VAL A 131 -3.44 -4.70 1.62
CA VAL A 131 -2.83 -4.07 2.81
C VAL A 131 -1.55 -3.32 2.44
N ASN A 132 -0.64 -3.94 1.69
CA ASN A 132 0.58 -3.29 1.24
C ASN A 132 0.31 -2.10 0.31
N PHE A 133 -0.75 -2.16 -0.50
CA PHE A 133 -1.16 -1.07 -1.36
C PHE A 133 -1.63 0.14 -0.53
N ILE A 134 -2.51 -0.08 0.45
CA ILE A 134 -2.96 0.95 1.40
C ILE A 134 -1.76 1.59 2.10
N ASN A 135 -0.86 0.78 2.66
CA ASN A 135 0.35 1.28 3.33
C ASN A 135 1.26 2.09 2.40
N ASN A 136 1.43 1.66 1.15
CA ASN A 136 2.25 2.39 0.17
C ASN A 136 1.62 3.75 -0.21
N ARG A 137 0.29 3.85 -0.26
CA ARG A 137 -0.39 5.13 -0.50
C ARG A 137 -0.20 6.10 0.65
N HIS A 138 -0.28 5.61 1.88
CA HIS A 138 0.02 6.42 3.05
C HIS A 138 1.49 6.88 3.07
N ILE A 139 2.43 5.98 2.76
CA ILE A 139 3.86 6.34 2.64
C ILE A 139 4.06 7.43 1.58
N GLU A 140 3.47 7.28 0.40
CA GLU A 140 3.54 8.27 -0.68
C GLU A 140 2.97 9.63 -0.25
N PHE A 141 1.85 9.66 0.48
CA PHE A 141 1.26 10.87 1.02
C PHE A 141 2.20 11.60 2.00
N LEU A 142 2.87 10.86 2.88
CA LEU A 142 3.86 11.43 3.80
C LEU A 142 5.12 11.90 3.08
N LEU A 143 5.61 11.14 2.08
CA LEU A 143 6.74 11.55 1.25
C LEU A 143 6.47 12.86 0.50
N ASN A 144 5.25 13.03 -0.02
CA ASN A 144 4.84 14.27 -0.70
C ASN A 144 4.77 15.49 0.24
N GLN A 145 4.75 15.27 1.55
CA GLN A 145 4.82 16.31 2.57
C GLN A 145 6.25 16.59 3.07
N GLY A 146 7.25 15.95 2.46
CA GLY A 146 8.66 16.16 2.79
C GLY A 146 9.24 15.19 3.80
N CYS A 147 8.50 14.16 4.21
CA CYS A 147 9.06 13.07 5.01
C CYS A 147 10.15 12.32 4.23
N LEU A 148 11.13 11.80 4.96
CA LEU A 148 12.20 10.97 4.43
C LEU A 148 11.93 9.49 4.77
N LEU A 149 12.06 8.61 3.77
CA LEU A 149 11.94 7.16 3.95
C LEU A 149 13.32 6.51 4.12
N GLY A 150 13.53 5.88 5.27
CA GLY A 150 14.73 5.11 5.59
C GLY A 150 14.45 3.62 5.80
N HIS A 151 15.42 2.78 5.44
CA HIS A 151 15.37 1.35 5.76
C HIS A 151 15.90 1.09 7.19
N ALA A 152 14.99 1.20 8.16
CA ALA A 152 15.31 1.11 9.58
C ALA A 152 14.16 0.47 10.38
N SER A 153 14.49 -0.01 11.58
CA SER A 153 13.51 -0.38 12.61
C SER A 153 13.42 0.74 13.64
N GLY A 154 12.24 1.02 14.17
CA GLY A 154 11.99 2.10 15.13
C GLY A 154 11.35 1.60 16.41
N VAL A 155 11.85 2.06 17.55
CA VAL A 155 11.26 1.84 18.88
C VAL A 155 11.24 3.15 19.67
N ALA A 156 10.31 3.32 20.60
CA ALA A 156 10.19 4.55 21.38
C ALA A 156 9.83 4.29 22.85
N ARG A 157 10.20 5.23 23.73
CA ARG A 157 9.81 5.24 25.14
C ARG A 157 9.88 6.67 25.68
N ASP A 158 8.88 7.06 26.46
CA ASP A 158 8.85 8.32 27.23
C ASP A 158 9.18 9.57 26.36
N GLY A 159 8.62 9.61 25.15
CA GLY A 159 8.84 10.71 24.19
C GLY A 159 10.16 10.66 23.41
N ALA A 160 11.05 9.71 23.71
CA ALA A 160 12.29 9.49 22.97
C ALA A 160 12.15 8.33 21.98
N GLY A 161 12.57 8.57 20.73
CA GLY A 161 12.61 7.55 19.66
C GLY A 161 14.03 7.09 19.35
N LEU A 162 14.17 5.82 18.99
CA LEU A 162 15.41 5.23 18.48
C LEU A 162 15.17 4.60 17.12
N CYS A 163 15.93 5.04 16.12
CA CYS A 163 15.95 4.46 14.78
C CYS A 163 17.21 3.59 14.59
N LEU A 164 17.02 2.33 14.22
CA LEU A 164 18.07 1.34 14.00
C LEU A 164 18.25 1.11 12.50
N ALA A 165 19.32 1.68 11.94
CA ALA A 165 19.70 1.51 10.53
C ALA A 165 20.88 0.55 10.38
N GLY A 166 20.98 -0.10 9.22
CA GLY A 166 22.02 -1.09 8.93
C GLY A 166 21.65 -1.99 7.74
N PHE A 167 22.66 -2.69 7.19
CA PHE A 167 22.45 -3.57 6.04
C PHE A 167 21.49 -4.73 6.34
N SER A 168 20.99 -5.38 5.28
CA SER A 168 20.17 -6.58 5.42
C SER A 168 20.94 -7.67 6.19
N GLY A 169 20.27 -8.35 7.11
CA GLY A 169 20.88 -9.39 7.96
C GLY A 169 21.67 -8.88 9.18
N MET A 170 21.83 -7.57 9.39
CA MET A 170 22.60 -7.02 10.53
C MET A 170 21.82 -6.99 11.86
N GLY A 171 20.66 -7.64 11.95
CA GLY A 171 19.92 -7.79 13.21
C GLY A 171 19.07 -6.60 13.66
N LYS A 172 18.75 -5.64 12.78
CA LYS A 172 17.89 -4.46 13.10
C LYS A 172 16.57 -4.85 13.79
N SER A 173 15.79 -5.72 13.15
CA SER A 173 14.51 -6.19 13.66
C SER A 173 14.68 -7.03 14.92
N THR A 174 15.73 -7.85 15.00
CA THR A 174 16.05 -8.65 16.19
C THR A 174 16.32 -7.75 17.40
N LEU A 175 17.10 -6.69 17.21
CA LEU A 175 17.39 -5.72 18.26
C LEU A 175 16.13 -4.93 18.65
N ALA A 176 15.34 -4.47 17.68
CA ALA A 176 14.07 -3.78 17.94
C ALA A 176 13.12 -4.63 18.79
N LEU A 177 12.93 -5.91 18.44
CA LEU A 177 12.12 -6.86 19.20
C LEU A 177 12.67 -7.09 20.61
N HIS A 178 13.99 -7.21 20.76
CA HIS A 178 14.61 -7.33 22.07
C HIS A 178 14.33 -6.09 22.94
N LEU A 179 14.45 -4.89 22.37
CA LEU A 179 14.16 -3.64 23.08
C LEU A 179 12.67 -3.53 23.45
N MET A 180 11.77 -4.01 22.60
CA MET A 180 10.34 -4.10 22.94
C MET A 180 10.10 -5.02 24.15
N SER A 181 10.78 -6.16 24.24
CA SER A 181 10.71 -7.02 25.44
C SER A 181 11.27 -6.38 26.71
N ARG A 182 12.01 -5.27 26.58
CA ARG A 182 12.53 -4.45 27.69
C ARG A 182 11.64 -3.24 28.01
N GLY A 183 10.45 -3.15 27.39
CA GLY A 183 9.46 -2.11 27.68
C GLY A 183 9.48 -0.90 26.73
N LEU A 184 10.14 -1.00 25.56
CA LEU A 184 9.97 0.00 24.51
C LEU A 184 8.73 -0.31 23.65
N SER A 185 8.09 0.73 23.12
CA SER A 185 6.97 0.61 22.19
C SER A 185 7.46 0.43 20.76
N PHE A 186 6.74 -0.37 19.97
CA PHE A 186 6.96 -0.49 18.54
C PHE A 186 6.61 0.80 17.81
N VAL A 187 7.46 1.24 16.88
CA VAL A 187 7.15 2.35 15.97
C VAL A 187 7.04 1.86 14.54
N SER A 188 8.08 1.20 14.03
CA SER A 188 8.06 0.65 12.67
C SER A 188 9.10 -0.45 12.49
N ASN A 189 8.92 -1.28 11.47
CA ASN A 189 9.95 -2.18 10.97
C ASN A 189 10.12 -1.98 9.45
N ASP A 190 11.37 -2.05 8.97
CA ASP A 190 11.82 -1.90 7.58
C ASP A 190 11.57 -0.55 6.91
N ARG A 191 10.53 0.20 7.27
CA ARG A 191 10.12 1.46 6.62
C ARG A 191 9.91 2.53 7.67
N MET A 192 10.97 3.28 7.97
CA MET A 192 10.91 4.40 8.90
C MET A 192 10.67 5.69 8.11
N LEU A 193 9.61 6.42 8.44
CA LEU A 193 9.37 7.77 7.94
C LEU A 193 9.81 8.79 8.99
N VAL A 194 10.56 9.80 8.56
CA VAL A 194 11.11 10.85 9.44
C VAL A 194 10.77 12.22 8.85
N GLU A 195 10.16 13.08 9.67
CA GLU A 195 9.92 14.49 9.38
C GLU A 195 10.90 15.39 10.18
N ARG A 196 11.05 16.65 9.76
CA ARG A 196 11.95 17.63 10.40
C ARG A 196 11.25 18.50 11.41
#